data_AF-A0A852JII6-F1
#
_entry.id   AF-A0A852JII6-F1
#
_cell.length_a   1.000
_cell.length_b   1.000
_cell.length_c   1.000
_cell.angle_alpha   90.00
_cell.angle_beta   90.00
_cell.angle_gamma   90.00
#
_symmetry.space_group_name_H-M   'P 1'
#
loop_
_entity.id
_entity.type
_entity.pdbx_description
1 polymer ?
#
loop_
_entity_poly.entity_id
_entity_poly.type
_entity_poly.pdbx_seq_one_letter_code
_entity_poly.pdbx_strand_id
1 'polypeptide(L)'
;GKNANPQERRAAMKNAEQFIQQMNYPANTQIQVLPEGGETPMFKQFFKDWKDKDQSNGFGKVYVTERVAKIEQIEFDATKLHESPQMAAQHNMIDDGSGKVEV
;
A
#
# COMPACT_ATOMS: atom_id res chain seq x y z
N GLY A 1 12.09 12.35 -8.60
CA GLY A 1 12.07 11.17 -9.50
C GLY A 1 13.43 10.52 -9.61
N LYS A 2 13.49 9.35 -10.25
CA LYS A 2 14.67 8.52 -10.55
C LYS A 2 15.74 9.31 -11.31
N ASN A 3 15.31 10.26 -12.15
CA ASN A 3 16.17 11.14 -12.94
C ASN A 3 16.36 12.55 -12.33
N ALA A 4 15.93 12.78 -11.08
CA ALA A 4 16.13 14.08 -10.44
C ALA A 4 17.59 14.32 -10.08
N ASN A 5 18.01 15.59 -10.10
CA ASN A 5 19.38 15.97 -9.76
C ASN A 5 19.72 15.50 -8.32
N PRO A 6 20.90 14.90 -8.07
CA PRO A 6 21.35 14.55 -6.73
C PRO A 6 21.23 15.69 -5.70
N GLN A 7 21.41 16.94 -6.15
CA GLN A 7 21.24 18.12 -5.31
C GLN A 7 19.77 18.33 -4.90
N GLU A 8 18.83 18.17 -5.82
CA GLU A 8 17.39 18.27 -5.55
C GLU A 8 16.91 17.14 -4.64
N ARG A 9 17.44 15.92 -4.80
CA ARG A 9 17.11 14.78 -3.93
C ARG A 9 17.55 15.03 -2.49
N ARG A 10 18.70 15.66 -2.28
CA ARG A 10 19.17 16.08 -0.94
C ARG A 10 18.40 17.29 -0.41
N ALA A 11 18.00 18.20 -1.30
CA ALA A 11 17.22 19.37 -0.95
C ALA A 11 15.73 19.08 -0.70
N ALA A 12 15.25 17.87 -1.01
CA ALA A 12 13.83 17.50 -0.85
C ALA A 12 13.29 17.76 0.57
N MET A 13 14.08 17.44 1.61
CA MET A 13 13.71 17.71 3.00
C MET A 13 13.59 19.22 3.27
N LYS A 14 14.58 20.00 2.83
CA LYS A 14 14.58 21.46 2.99
C LYS A 14 13.41 22.10 2.26
N ASN A 15 13.10 21.64 1.06
CA ASN A 15 11.96 22.11 0.28
C ASN A 15 10.64 21.78 0.98
N ALA A 16 10.53 20.60 1.61
CA ALA A 16 9.34 20.22 2.38
C ALA A 16 9.15 21.10 3.63
N GLU A 17 10.24 21.41 4.36
CA GLU A 17 10.20 22.34 5.49
C GLU A 17 9.79 23.75 5.05
N GLN A 18 10.34 24.25 3.94
CA GLN A 18 9.96 25.53 3.36
C GLN A 18 8.49 25.56 2.94
N PHE A 19 7.98 24.45 2.37
CA PHE A 19 6.58 24.32 1.99
C PHE A 19 5.65 24.38 3.19
N ILE A 20 6.00 23.71 4.30
CA ILE A 20 5.25 23.78 5.58
C ILE A 20 5.15 25.22 6.06
N GLN A 21 6.27 25.96 6.03
CA GLN A 21 6.30 27.37 6.44
C GLN A 21 5.47 28.26 5.52
N GLN A 22 5.58 28.08 4.20
CA GLN A 22 4.84 28.87 3.21
C GLN A 22 3.33 28.65 3.29
N MET A 23 2.91 27.41 3.52
CA MET A 23 1.50 27.04 3.65
C MET A 23 0.95 27.26 5.07
N ASN A 24 1.77 27.79 5.98
CA ASN A 24 1.43 28.02 7.38
C ASN A 24 0.90 26.75 8.08
N TYR A 25 1.49 25.59 7.77
CA TYR A 25 1.18 24.34 8.43
C TYR A 25 1.93 24.21 9.78
N PRO A 26 1.40 23.43 10.73
CA PRO A 26 2.05 23.19 12.01
C PRO A 26 3.46 22.58 11.86
N ALA A 27 4.39 22.97 12.74
CA ALA A 27 5.78 22.47 12.70
C ALA A 27 5.90 20.96 12.98
N ASN A 28 4.86 20.33 13.55
CA ASN A 28 4.78 18.89 13.77
C ASN A 28 4.20 18.12 12.57
N THR A 29 4.06 18.76 11.41
CA THR A 29 3.62 18.09 10.17
C THR A 29 4.61 17.00 9.78
N GLN A 30 4.12 15.79 9.55
CA GLN A 30 4.95 14.66 9.15
C GLN A 30 5.42 14.83 7.70
N ILE A 31 6.74 14.75 7.50
CA ILE A 31 7.37 14.80 6.18
C ILE A 31 7.79 13.38 5.81
N GLN A 32 7.32 12.89 4.66
CA GLN A 32 7.75 11.62 4.10
C GLN A 32 8.28 11.84 2.68
N VAL A 33 9.57 11.57 2.48
CA VAL A 33 10.20 11.65 1.15
C VAL A 33 10.20 10.26 0.52
N LEU A 34 9.50 10.11 -0.61
CA LEU A 34 9.37 8.84 -1.31
C LEU A 34 10.20 8.83 -2.61
N PRO A 35 11.03 7.81 -2.85
CA PRO A 35 11.72 7.64 -4.12
C PRO A 35 10.74 7.10 -5.19
N GLU A 36 11.04 7.39 -6.46
CA GLU A 36 10.28 6.85 -7.59
C GLU A 36 10.37 5.32 -7.64
N GLY A 37 9.23 4.66 -7.72
CA GLY A 37 9.09 3.20 -7.66
C GLY A 37 9.12 2.60 -6.25
N GLY A 38 9.25 3.45 -5.23
CA GLY A 38 9.17 3.11 -3.81
C GLY A 38 8.02 3.81 -3.09
N GLU A 39 6.97 4.17 -3.81
CA GLU A 39 5.81 4.86 -3.26
C GLU A 39 4.99 3.95 -2.34
N THR A 40 4.55 4.47 -1.19
CA THR A 40 3.74 3.74 -0.23
C THR A 40 2.27 3.66 -0.68
N PRO A 41 1.49 2.66 -0.23
CA PRO A 41 0.05 2.60 -0.51
C PRO A 41 -0.69 3.87 -0.09
N MET A 42 -0.28 4.47 1.03
CA MET A 42 -0.84 5.73 1.52
C MET A 42 -0.58 6.92 0.59
N PHE A 43 0.52 6.90 -0.18
CA PHE A 43 0.77 7.90 -1.22
C PHE A 43 -0.02 7.59 -2.49
N LYS A 44 -0.06 6.31 -2.90
CA LYS A 44 -0.75 5.87 -4.11
C LYS A 44 -2.27 6.09 -4.05
N GLN A 45 -2.88 6.02 -2.86
CA GLN A 45 -4.33 6.22 -2.69
C GLN A 45 -4.82 7.62 -3.12
N PHE A 46 -3.95 8.63 -3.17
CA PHE A 46 -4.32 9.99 -3.58
C PHE A 46 -4.56 10.10 -5.09
N PHE A 47 -4.24 9.06 -5.86
CA PHE A 47 -4.39 9.04 -7.32
C PHE A 47 -5.53 8.11 -7.70
N LYS A 48 -6.42 8.61 -8.57
CA LYS A 48 -7.64 7.90 -8.97
C LYS A 48 -7.37 6.52 -9.59
N ASP A 49 -6.40 6.45 -10.49
CA ASP A 49 -6.02 5.23 -11.21
C ASP A 49 -4.49 5.07 -11.19
N TRP A 50 -3.94 4.66 -10.05
CA TRP A 50 -2.50 4.36 -9.95
C TRP A 50 -2.20 3.00 -10.61
N LYS A 51 -1.35 3.01 -11.63
CA LYS A 51 -0.86 1.79 -12.29
C LYS A 51 0.65 1.74 -12.19
N ASP A 52 1.19 0.77 -11.45
CA ASP A 52 2.62 0.52 -11.50
C ASP A 52 2.96 -0.17 -12.82
N LYS A 53 3.93 0.40 -13.55
CA LYS A 53 4.55 -0.27 -14.70
C LYS A 53 5.15 -1.57 -14.16
N ASP A 54 4.64 -2.71 -14.63
CA ASP A 54 5.02 -4.08 -14.23
C ASP A 54 4.31 -4.69 -12.99
N GLN A 55 3.22 -4.10 -12.48
CA GLN A 55 2.47 -4.68 -11.35
C GLN A 55 1.85 -6.07 -11.64
N SER A 56 1.59 -6.37 -12.92
CA SER A 56 0.92 -7.61 -13.36
C SER A 56 1.85 -8.82 -13.49
N ASN A 57 3.17 -8.64 -13.43
CA ASN A 57 4.14 -9.72 -13.56
C ASN A 57 4.77 -10.05 -12.20
N GLY A 58 4.14 -10.98 -11.47
CA GLY A 58 4.60 -11.52 -10.17
C GLY A 58 3.61 -11.27 -9.03
N PHE A 59 3.96 -11.74 -7.83
CA PHE A 59 3.28 -11.32 -6.59
C PHE A 59 3.59 -9.84 -6.39
N GLY A 60 2.69 -8.96 -6.85
CA GLY A 60 2.91 -7.51 -6.96
C GLY A 60 3.64 -6.92 -5.75
N LYS A 61 4.46 -5.87 -5.95
CA LYS A 61 5.32 -5.29 -4.90
C LYS A 61 4.53 -4.94 -3.63
N VAL A 62 4.53 -5.84 -2.65
CA VAL A 62 3.82 -5.66 -1.38
C VAL A 62 4.63 -4.71 -0.53
N TYR A 63 4.24 -3.44 -0.48
CA TYR A 63 4.74 -2.53 0.54
C TYR A 63 4.05 -2.89 1.85
N VAL A 64 4.78 -3.57 2.73
CA VAL A 64 4.31 -3.88 4.09
C VAL A 64 4.54 -2.65 4.95
N THR A 65 3.47 -1.98 5.36
CA THR A 65 3.55 -0.96 6.42
C THR A 65 3.94 -1.64 7.73
N GLU A 66 4.68 -0.92 8.59
CA GLU A 66 5.38 -1.43 9.79
C GLU A 66 4.51 -2.13 10.86
N ARG A 67 3.20 -2.33 10.62
CA ARG A 67 2.23 -2.89 11.57
C ARG A 67 1.32 -3.96 10.98
N VAL A 68 1.83 -4.85 10.14
CA VAL A 68 1.03 -5.99 9.66
C VAL A 68 1.78 -7.27 9.96
N ALA A 69 1.11 -8.18 10.68
CA ALA A 69 1.58 -9.52 11.01
C ALA A 69 2.22 -10.22 9.81
N LYS A 70 3.09 -11.21 10.04
CA LYS A 70 3.53 -12.12 8.97
C LYS A 70 2.30 -12.82 8.39
N ILE A 71 1.73 -12.25 7.33
CA ILE A 71 0.62 -12.83 6.62
C ILE A 71 1.24 -13.74 5.57
N GLU A 72 1.12 -15.05 5.78
CA GLU A 72 1.45 -16.02 4.75
C GLU A 72 0.42 -15.86 3.61
N GLN A 73 0.91 -15.61 2.40
CA GLN A 73 0.08 -15.62 1.20
C GLN A 73 -0.15 -17.08 0.82
N ILE A 74 -1.27 -17.62 1.29
CA ILE A 74 -1.75 -18.94 0.88
C ILE A 74 -2.71 -18.77 -0.30
N GLU A 75 -2.61 -19.66 -1.29
CA GLU A 75 -3.57 -19.69 -2.39
C GLU A 75 -4.96 -20.06 -1.87
N PHE A 76 -6.00 -19.51 -2.51
CA PHE A 76 -7.39 -19.79 -2.15
C PHE A 76 -7.73 -21.26 -2.43
N ASP A 77 -8.17 -21.97 -1.39
CA ASP A 77 -8.65 -23.34 -1.48
C ASP A 77 -9.99 -23.44 -0.73
N ALA A 78 -11.09 -23.57 -1.49
CA ALA A 78 -12.44 -23.66 -0.94
C ALA A 78 -12.62 -24.82 0.05
N THR A 79 -11.86 -25.91 -0.10
CA THR A 79 -11.96 -27.09 0.79
C THR A 79 -11.39 -26.83 2.18
N LYS A 80 -10.47 -25.87 2.32
CA LYS A 80 -9.82 -25.50 3.59
C LYS A 80 -10.33 -24.17 4.14
N LEU A 81 -11.26 -23.54 3.43
CA LEU A 81 -11.79 -22.22 3.76
C LEU A 81 -12.45 -22.20 5.15
N HIS A 82 -13.20 -23.26 5.48
CA HIS A 82 -13.85 -23.41 6.79
C HIS A 82 -12.87 -23.70 7.94
N GLU A 83 -11.62 -24.10 7.65
CA GLU A 83 -10.58 -24.39 8.64
C GLU A 83 -9.63 -23.20 8.88
N SER A 84 -9.63 -22.22 7.98
CA SER A 84 -8.68 -21.10 8.00
C SER A 84 -9.39 -19.75 8.09
N PRO A 85 -9.51 -19.18 9.32
CA PRO A 85 -10.00 -17.81 9.51
C PRO A 85 -9.17 -16.75 8.76
N GLN A 86 -7.90 -17.04 8.49
CA GLN A 86 -6.99 -16.16 7.75
C GLN A 86 -7.32 -16.13 6.25
N MET A 87 -7.68 -17.28 5.67
CA MET A 87 -8.12 -17.38 4.27
C MET A 87 -9.46 -16.65 4.08
N ALA A 88 -10.39 -16.84 5.02
CA ALA A 88 -11.67 -16.14 5.01
C ALA A 88 -11.50 -14.61 5.07
N ALA A 89 -10.58 -14.12 5.90
CA ALA A 89 -10.29 -12.69 6.03
C ALA A 89 -9.59 -12.09 4.80
N GLN A 90 -8.70 -12.83 4.13
CA GLN A 90 -8.03 -12.36 2.91
C GLN A 90 -8.98 -12.27 1.71
N HIS A 91 -9.88 -13.25 1.57
CA HIS A 91 -10.75 -13.37 0.41
C HIS A 91 -12.15 -12.80 0.62
N ASN A 92 -12.47 -12.31 1.83
CA ASN A 92 -13.81 -11.89 2.24
C ASN A 92 -14.89 -12.97 2.01
N MET A 93 -14.53 -14.23 2.22
CA MET A 93 -15.39 -15.40 2.02
C MET A 93 -15.46 -16.19 3.32
N ILE A 94 -16.61 -16.20 3.99
CA ILE A 94 -16.78 -16.87 5.29
C ILE A 94 -16.99 -18.39 5.11
N ASP A 95 -17.56 -18.79 3.97
CA ASP A 95 -17.81 -20.18 3.59
C ASP A 95 -17.72 -20.35 2.07
N ASP A 96 -18.02 -21.54 1.58
CA ASP A 96 -18.00 -21.91 0.16
C ASP A 96 -19.27 -21.49 -0.61
N GLY A 97 -20.22 -20.82 0.04
CA GLY A 97 -21.48 -20.37 -0.57
C GLY A 97 -22.44 -21.49 -0.99
N SER A 98 -22.20 -22.74 -0.60
CA SER A 98 -23.07 -23.89 -0.93
C SER A 98 -24.33 -23.99 -0.06
N GLY A 99 -24.47 -23.10 0.93
CA GLY A 99 -25.59 -23.06 1.86
C GLY A 99 -26.92 -22.70 1.21
N LYS A 100 -28.02 -23.04 1.89
CA LYS A 100 -29.36 -22.58 1.50
C LYS A 100 -29.48 -21.07 1.71
N VAL A 101 -29.85 -20.37 0.65
CA VAL A 101 -30.19 -18.94 0.67
C VAL A 101 -31.67 -18.81 0.27
N GLU A 102 -32.44 -18.08 1.06
CA GLU A 102 -33.74 -17.55 0.65
C GLU A 102 -33.55 -16.07 0.30
N VAL A 103 -34.07 -15.65 -0.86
CA VAL A 103 -33.96 -14.29 -1.41
C VAL A 103 -35.32 -13.61 -1.38
#